data_AF-A0A830FNH3-F1
#
_entry.id   AF-A0A830FNH3-F1
#
_cell.length_a   1.000
_cell.length_b   1.000
_cell.length_c   1.000
_cell.angle_alpha   90.00
_cell.angle_beta   90.00
_cell.angle_gamma   90.00
#
_symmetry.space_group_name_H-M   'P 1'
#
loop_
_entity.id
_entity.type
_entity.pdbx_description
1 polymer ?
#
loop_
_entity_poly.entity_id
_entity_poly.type
_entity_poly.pdbx_seq_one_letter_code
_entity_poly.pdbx_strand_id
1 'polypeptide(L)'
;MTTPDHGLDALADVVRIVDGDTWVGYRMPEPRTVVGPSTHRLRGIDTHETDADGPAIRDRAQQEEAFTREWIHQGQQMWGPRHWPFRVTYAADVESGEGAFGRELVDLVRRADGQRLSDALRGEFTDIQADE
;
A
#
# COMPACT_ATOMS: atom_id res chain seq x y z
N MET A 1 -9.19 -6.54 -29.36
CA MET A 1 -8.78 -5.19 -28.90
C MET A 1 -9.19 -5.13 -27.45
N THR A 2 -8.25 -5.43 -26.55
CA THR A 2 -8.48 -5.46 -25.10
C THR A 2 -8.40 -4.02 -24.61
N THR A 3 -9.47 -3.51 -24.00
CA THR A 3 -9.47 -2.19 -23.35
C THR A 3 -8.34 -2.18 -22.32
N PRO A 4 -7.45 -1.16 -22.29
CA PRO A 4 -6.47 -1.08 -21.23
C PRO A 4 -7.22 -0.90 -19.91
N ASP A 5 -6.87 -1.78 -18.98
CA ASP A 5 -7.32 -1.79 -17.59
C ASP A 5 -6.76 -0.53 -16.90
N HIS A 6 -7.42 0.60 -17.10
CA HIS A 6 -7.05 1.87 -16.48
C HIS A 6 -7.71 1.96 -15.11
N GLY A 7 -7.22 1.16 -14.17
CA GLY A 7 -7.31 1.52 -12.77
C GLY A 7 -6.90 2.98 -12.60
N LEU A 8 -7.60 3.73 -11.75
CA LEU A 8 -7.22 5.11 -11.49
C LEU A 8 -5.77 5.13 -11.00
N ASP A 9 -4.92 5.94 -11.63
CA ASP A 9 -3.53 6.12 -11.22
C ASP A 9 -3.41 7.46 -10.50
N ALA A 10 -2.83 7.46 -9.30
CA ALA A 10 -2.55 8.68 -8.55
C ALA A 10 -1.12 8.68 -8.02
N LEU A 11 -0.54 9.88 -7.94
CA LEU A 11 0.65 10.07 -7.13
C LEU A 11 0.29 9.95 -5.65
N ALA A 12 1.18 9.39 -4.83
CA ALA A 12 0.89 9.17 -3.41
C ALA A 12 2.06 9.54 -2.51
N ASP A 13 1.70 9.94 -1.29
CA ASP A 13 2.61 10.17 -0.18
C ASP A 13 2.04 9.52 1.08
N VAL A 14 2.90 8.79 1.79
CA VAL A 14 2.50 7.99 2.94
C VAL A 14 2.83 8.75 4.22
N VAL A 15 1.80 8.95 5.04
CA VAL A 15 1.89 9.75 6.28
C VAL A 15 2.09 8.85 7.49
N ARG A 16 1.41 7.68 7.50
CA ARG A 16 1.44 6.75 8.63
C ARG A 16 1.26 5.31 8.14
N ILE A 17 2.01 4.40 8.74
CA ILE A 17 1.80 2.95 8.60
C ILE A 17 0.89 2.49 9.73
N VAL A 18 -0.11 1.68 9.41
CA VAL A 18 -1.02 1.08 10.39
C VAL A 18 -0.52 -0.30 10.77
N ASP A 19 -0.19 -1.12 9.77
CA ASP A 19 0.35 -2.48 9.88
C ASP A 19 1.10 -2.83 8.58
N GLY A 20 1.36 -4.12 8.33
CA GLY A 20 2.12 -4.59 7.17
C GLY A 20 1.51 -4.21 5.82
N ASP A 21 0.19 -4.28 5.67
CA ASP A 21 -0.52 -4.03 4.41
C ASP A 21 -1.36 -2.76 4.39
N THR A 22 -1.55 -2.11 5.53
CA THR A 22 -2.43 -0.96 5.68
C THR A 22 -1.65 0.31 6.02
N TRP A 23 -1.95 1.39 5.30
CA TRP A 23 -1.32 2.69 5.48
C TRP A 23 -2.31 3.84 5.30
N VAL A 24 -1.95 5.00 5.83
CA VAL A 24 -2.69 6.25 5.68
C VAL A 24 -1.83 7.25 4.93
N GLY A 25 -2.40 7.91 3.94
CA GLY A 25 -1.67 8.93 3.20
C GLY A 25 -2.54 9.78 2.29
N TYR A 26 -1.87 10.62 1.53
CA TYR A 26 -2.48 11.49 0.55
C TYR A 26 -2.28 10.92 -0.84
N ARG A 27 -3.21 11.26 -1.73
CA ARG A 27 -3.12 10.97 -3.15
C ARG A 27 -3.33 12.23 -3.99
N MET A 28 -2.82 12.22 -5.19
CA MET A 28 -2.99 13.26 -6.19
C MET A 28 -3.34 12.61 -7.53
N PRO A 29 -4.62 12.25 -7.75
CA PRO A 29 -5.12 11.85 -9.06
C PRO A 29 -5.11 13.05 -10.02
N GLU A 30 -5.13 12.79 -11.33
CA GLU A 30 -5.39 13.84 -12.32
C GLU A 30 -6.83 14.38 -12.16
N PRO A 31 -7.08 15.70 -12.23
CA PRO A 31 -6.15 16.78 -12.61
C PRO A 31 -5.41 17.46 -11.44
N ARG A 32 -4.61 16.70 -10.67
CA ARG A 32 -3.67 17.14 -9.62
C ARG A 32 -4.31 17.76 -8.38
N THR A 33 -5.51 17.31 -8.05
CA THR A 33 -6.13 17.64 -6.76
C THR A 33 -5.57 16.72 -5.69
N VAL A 34 -5.05 17.28 -4.59
CA VAL A 34 -4.68 16.49 -3.41
C VAL A 34 -5.94 16.02 -2.69
N VAL A 35 -6.04 14.72 -2.43
CA VAL A 35 -7.13 14.06 -1.72
C VAL A 35 -6.55 13.28 -0.53
N GLY A 36 -7.27 13.26 0.59
CA GLY A 36 -6.88 12.56 1.81
C GLY A 36 -6.70 13.49 3.03
N PRO A 37 -6.17 12.95 4.15
CA PRO A 37 -5.62 11.60 4.29
C PRO A 37 -6.74 10.54 4.32
N SER A 38 -6.47 9.37 3.76
CA SER A 38 -7.37 8.20 3.78
C SER A 38 -6.61 6.92 4.06
N THR A 39 -7.32 5.88 4.50
CA THR A 39 -6.77 4.55 4.75
C THR A 39 -6.79 3.71 3.47
N HIS A 40 -5.66 3.11 3.17
CA HIS A 40 -5.43 2.27 2.01
C HIS A 40 -4.92 0.90 2.48
N ARG A 41 -5.34 -0.17 1.81
CA ARG A 41 -4.87 -1.52 2.04
C ARG A 41 -4.28 -2.10 0.76
N LEU A 42 -3.16 -2.80 0.86
CA LEU A 42 -2.53 -3.45 -0.28
C LEU A 42 -3.43 -4.57 -0.78
N ARG A 43 -3.64 -4.61 -2.10
CA ARG A 43 -4.43 -5.68 -2.72
C ARG A 43 -3.62 -6.97 -2.84
N GLY A 44 -4.34 -8.10 -2.75
CA GLY A 44 -3.83 -9.44 -3.01
C GLY A 44 -2.90 -9.99 -1.92
N ILE A 45 -2.68 -9.28 -0.82
CA ILE A 45 -1.94 -9.78 0.33
C ILE A 45 -2.72 -9.53 1.60
N ASP A 46 -2.60 -10.45 2.55
CA ASP A 46 -3.10 -10.29 3.90
C ASP A 46 -1.92 -10.46 4.87
N THR A 47 -1.61 -9.41 5.61
CA THR A 47 -0.57 -9.40 6.65
C THR A 47 -1.19 -9.69 8.01
N HIS A 48 -0.36 -10.10 8.97
CA HIS A 48 -0.85 -10.37 10.31
C HIS A 48 -1.32 -9.07 10.98
N GLU A 49 -2.59 -9.04 11.37
CA GLU A 49 -3.16 -7.90 12.09
C GLU A 49 -2.49 -7.74 13.47
N THR A 50 -2.16 -6.50 13.83
CA THR A 50 -1.43 -6.20 15.08
C THR A 50 -2.27 -6.45 16.35
N ASP A 51 -3.58 -6.56 16.23
CA ASP A 51 -4.53 -6.82 17.31
C ASP A 51 -4.89 -8.30 17.48
N ALA A 52 -4.34 -9.19 16.64
CA ALA A 52 -4.65 -10.61 16.68
C ALA A 52 -4.16 -11.33 17.96
N ASP A 53 -4.91 -12.36 18.36
CA ASP A 53 -4.67 -13.10 19.59
C ASP A 53 -3.45 -14.02 19.49
N GLY A 54 -2.37 -13.66 20.18
CA GLY A 54 -1.21 -14.52 20.41
C GLY A 54 0.12 -13.78 20.32
N PRO A 55 1.11 -14.10 21.19
CA PRO A 55 2.41 -13.42 21.17
C PRO A 55 3.15 -13.60 19.84
N ALA A 56 3.16 -14.82 19.27
CA ALA A 56 3.85 -15.09 18.01
C ALA A 56 3.23 -14.33 16.82
N ILE A 57 1.90 -14.18 16.78
CA ILE A 57 1.21 -13.44 15.72
C ILE A 57 1.52 -11.95 15.84
N ARG A 58 1.49 -11.40 17.06
CA ARG A 58 1.85 -9.99 17.29
C ARG A 58 3.31 -9.69 16.94
N ASP A 59 4.23 -10.59 17.28
CA ASP A 59 5.65 -10.44 16.89
C ASP A 59 5.80 -10.43 15.37
N ARG A 60 5.00 -11.24 14.66
CA ARG A 60 4.98 -11.27 13.19
C ARG A 60 4.41 -9.99 12.58
N ALA A 61 3.25 -9.54 13.07
CA ALA A 61 2.62 -8.28 12.67
C ALA A 61 3.57 -7.08 12.84
N GLN A 62 4.33 -7.04 13.95
CA GLN A 62 5.33 -5.99 14.20
C GLN A 62 6.50 -6.04 13.21
N GLN A 63 6.94 -7.22 12.80
CA GLN A 63 8.00 -7.37 11.79
C GLN A 63 7.53 -6.87 10.42
N GLU A 64 6.31 -7.23 10.02
CA GLU A 64 5.70 -6.80 8.76
C GLU A 64 5.46 -5.29 8.73
N GLU A 65 4.93 -4.70 9.81
CA GLU A 65 4.80 -3.24 9.96
C GLU A 65 6.18 -2.55 9.87
N ALA A 66 7.18 -3.07 10.58
CA ALA A 66 8.53 -2.50 10.57
C ALA A 66 9.17 -2.57 9.18
N PHE A 67 8.99 -3.69 8.46
CA PHE A 67 9.44 -3.83 7.08
C PHE A 67 8.78 -2.81 6.16
N THR A 68 7.45 -2.67 6.23
CA THR A 68 6.71 -1.69 5.43
C THR A 68 7.17 -0.27 5.73
N ARG A 69 7.37 0.07 7.01
CA ARG A 69 7.87 1.38 7.43
C ARG A 69 9.25 1.68 6.84
N GLU A 70 10.17 0.72 6.90
CA GLU A 70 11.52 0.86 6.32
C GLU A 70 11.46 0.98 4.79
N TRP A 71 10.65 0.16 4.13
CA TRP A 71 10.47 0.20 2.68
C TRP A 71 9.97 1.57 2.18
N ILE A 72 9.02 2.15 2.92
CA ILE A 72 8.49 3.50 2.67
C ILE A 72 9.56 4.56 2.90
N HIS A 73 10.30 4.45 4.00
CA HIS A 73 11.40 5.37 4.30
C HIS A 73 12.46 5.38 3.20
N GLN A 74 12.87 4.20 2.71
CA GLN A 74 13.78 4.07 1.58
C GLN A 74 13.21 4.72 0.31
N GLY A 75 11.93 4.51 0.01
CA GLY A 75 11.28 5.15 -1.13
C GLY A 75 11.31 6.68 -1.06
N GLN A 76 11.08 7.24 0.12
CA GLN A 76 11.19 8.69 0.37
C GLN A 76 12.64 9.18 0.20
N GLN A 77 13.63 8.46 0.73
CA GLN A 77 15.05 8.81 0.59
C GLN A 77 15.52 8.78 -0.87
N MET A 78 15.17 7.73 -1.61
CA MET A 78 15.58 7.54 -3.02
C MET A 78 15.01 8.63 -3.94
N TRP A 79 13.81 9.13 -3.65
CA TRP A 79 13.18 10.18 -4.44
C TRP A 79 13.76 11.58 -4.17
N GLY A 80 14.43 11.74 -3.02
CA GLY A 80 15.07 12.98 -2.60
C GLY A 80 14.06 14.04 -2.13
N PRO A 81 14.36 15.35 -2.25
CA PRO A 81 13.51 16.44 -1.76
C PRO A 81 12.22 16.64 -2.57
N ARG A 82 11.88 15.72 -3.46
CA ARG A 82 10.72 15.81 -4.35
C ARG A 82 9.48 15.28 -3.64
N HIS A 83 8.33 15.92 -3.89
CA HIS A 83 7.06 15.42 -3.38
C HIS A 83 6.58 14.19 -4.17
N TRP A 84 5.78 13.34 -3.51
CA TRP A 84 5.10 12.17 -4.08
C TRP A 84 6.03 11.04 -4.57
N PRO A 85 6.72 10.34 -3.66
CA PRO A 85 7.64 9.25 -3.99
C PRO A 85 6.96 7.99 -4.50
N PHE A 86 5.64 7.85 -4.30
CA PHE A 86 4.89 6.66 -4.67
C PHE A 86 3.84 6.93 -5.74
N ARG A 87 3.40 5.85 -6.38
CA ARG A 87 2.19 5.78 -7.20
C ARG A 87 1.25 4.77 -6.56
N VAL A 88 -0.04 5.10 -6.53
CA VAL A 88 -1.11 4.16 -6.22
C VAL A 88 -1.94 3.86 -7.46
N THR A 89 -2.29 2.60 -7.62
CA THR A 89 -3.18 2.13 -8.68
C THR A 89 -4.35 1.39 -8.05
N TYR A 90 -5.57 1.76 -8.43
CA TYR A 90 -6.81 1.13 -7.95
C TYR A 90 -7.19 -0.04 -8.85
N ALA A 91 -7.88 -1.05 -8.31
CA ALA A 91 -8.48 -2.08 -9.15
C ALA A 91 -9.69 -1.50 -9.93
N ALA A 92 -9.82 -1.85 -11.21
CA ALA A 92 -10.80 -1.26 -12.13
C ALA A 92 -12.24 -1.76 -11.91
N ASP A 93 -12.40 -2.83 -11.13
CA ASP A 93 -13.66 -3.49 -10.82
C ASP A 93 -14.32 -3.01 -9.52
N VAL A 94 -13.68 -2.10 -8.78
CA VAL A 94 -14.29 -1.52 -7.58
C VAL A 94 -15.16 -0.32 -7.97
N GLU A 95 -16.36 -0.60 -8.49
CA GLU A 95 -17.49 0.33 -8.41
C GLU A 95 -17.63 0.73 -6.93
N SER A 96 -17.25 1.97 -6.61
CA SER A 96 -17.12 2.48 -5.23
C SER A 96 -16.19 1.66 -4.32
N GLY A 97 -14.89 1.98 -4.42
CA GLY A 97 -13.71 1.59 -3.63
C GLY A 97 -13.78 1.43 -2.11
N GLU A 98 -14.85 0.89 -1.54
CA GLU A 98 -14.89 0.51 -0.12
C GLU A 98 -14.65 -1.00 -0.04
N GLY A 99 -13.40 -1.40 0.22
CA GLY A 99 -13.16 -2.68 0.88
C GLY A 99 -13.97 -2.72 2.19
N ALA A 100 -14.14 -3.91 2.78
CA ALA A 100 -14.76 -4.02 4.10
C ALA A 100 -14.15 -2.95 5.02
N PHE A 101 -15.00 -2.10 5.60
CA PHE A 101 -14.64 -0.99 6.51
C PHE A 101 -14.15 0.33 5.86
N GLY A 102 -14.43 0.60 4.57
CA GLY A 102 -14.13 1.91 3.95
C GLY A 102 -12.66 2.12 3.62
N ARG A 103 -11.91 1.01 3.44
CA ARG A 103 -10.51 1.00 3.02
C ARG A 103 -10.42 0.89 1.50
N GLU A 104 -9.60 1.72 0.88
CA GLU A 104 -9.34 1.63 -0.56
C GLU A 104 -8.30 0.55 -0.84
N LEU A 105 -8.67 -0.47 -1.62
CA LEU A 105 -7.73 -1.51 -2.08
C LEU A 105 -6.86 -0.98 -3.23
N VAL A 106 -5.54 -1.03 -3.05
CA VAL A 106 -4.58 -0.40 -3.97
C VAL A 106 -3.32 -1.23 -4.15
N ASP A 107 -2.65 -1.04 -5.28
CA ASP A 107 -1.19 -1.26 -5.34
C ASP A 107 -0.46 0.00 -4.89
N LEU A 108 0.62 -0.15 -4.13
CA LEU A 108 1.57 0.91 -3.86
C LEU A 108 2.92 0.60 -4.53
N VAL A 109 3.38 1.50 -5.39
CA VAL A 109 4.58 1.34 -6.20
C VAL A 109 5.55 2.49 -5.96
N ARG A 110 6.81 2.17 -5.66
CA ARG A 110 7.91 3.15 -5.60
C ARG A 110 8.19 3.70 -6.98
N ARG A 111 8.20 5.02 -7.12
CA ARG A 111 8.48 5.67 -8.41
C ARG A 111 9.95 5.64 -8.79
N ALA A 112 10.85 5.50 -7.80
CA ALA A 112 12.29 5.53 -8.03
C ALA A 112 12.77 4.29 -8.81
N ASP A 113 12.20 3.13 -8.53
CA ASP A 113 12.64 1.83 -9.07
C ASP A 113 11.51 0.93 -9.59
N GLY A 114 10.25 1.35 -9.45
CA GLY A 114 9.09 0.58 -9.89
C GLY A 114 8.75 -0.61 -9.00
N GLN A 115 9.40 -0.78 -7.84
CA GLN A 115 9.10 -1.90 -6.94
C GLN A 115 7.72 -1.72 -6.31
N ARG A 116 6.93 -2.79 -6.29
CA ARG A 116 5.63 -2.86 -5.62
C ARG A 116 5.79 -3.38 -4.19
N LEU A 117 5.10 -2.76 -3.23
CA LEU A 117 5.22 -3.13 -1.82
C LEU A 117 4.73 -4.57 -1.55
N SER A 118 3.63 -4.99 -2.16
CA SER A 118 3.12 -6.37 -1.98
C SER A 118 4.09 -7.44 -2.48
N ASP A 119 4.82 -7.18 -3.56
CA ASP A 119 5.86 -8.10 -4.05
C ASP A 119 7.07 -8.14 -3.11
N ALA A 120 7.45 -6.98 -2.54
CA ALA A 120 8.52 -6.91 -1.55
C ALA A 120 8.18 -7.66 -0.26
N LEU A 121 6.95 -7.48 0.24
CA LEU A 121 6.45 -8.18 1.43
C LEU A 121 6.43 -9.70 1.25
N ARG A 122 5.89 -10.21 0.12
CA ARG A 122 5.93 -11.65 -0.18
C ARG A 122 7.35 -12.20 -0.37
N GLY A 123 8.28 -11.36 -0.82
CA GLY A 123 9.69 -11.72 -0.95
C GLY A 123 10.39 -11.90 0.39
N GLU A 124 10.03 -11.09 1.39
CA GLU A 124 10.59 -11.15 2.74
C GLU A 124 9.88 -12.20 3.61
N PHE A 125 8.55 -12.29 3.50
CA PHE A 125 7.70 -13.09 4.37
C PHE A 125 6.94 -14.14 3.55
N THR A 126 7.44 -15.38 3.59
CA THR A 126 6.91 -16.49 2.79
C THR A 126 5.54 -17.02 3.25
N ASP A 127 5.09 -16.60 4.43
CA ASP A 127 3.84 -16.96 5.10
C ASP A 127 2.70 -15.94 4.87
N ILE A 128 2.98 -14.79 4.25
CA ILE A 128 1.93 -13.85 3.83
C ILE A 128 1.01 -14.55 2.82
N GLN A 129 -0.27 -14.61 3.16
CA GLN A 129 -1.26 -15.26 2.33
C GLN A 129 -1.63 -14.37 1.15
N ALA A 130 -1.95 -15.00 0.02
CA ALA A 130 -2.62 -14.29 -1.06
C ALA A 130 -4.09 -14.08 -0.65
N ASP A 131 -4.54 -12.83 -0.67
CA ASP A 131 -5.95 -12.50 -0.52
C ASP A 131 -6.62 -12.78 -1.88
N GLU A 132 -7.60 -13.69 -1.92
CA GLU A 132 -8.34 -14.09 -3.14
C GLU A 132 -9.44 -13.09 -3.50
#